data_AF-A0A4Y8KYX4-F1
#
_entry.id   AF-A0A4Y8KYX4-F1
#
_cell.length_a   1.000
_cell.length_b   1.000
_cell.length_c   1.000
_cell.angle_alpha   90.00
_cell.angle_beta   90.00
_cell.angle_gamma   90.00
#
_symmetry.space_group_name_H-M   'P 1'
#
loop_
_entity.id
_entity.type
_entity.pdbx_description
1 polymer ?
#
loop_
_entity_poly.entity_id
_entity_poly.type
_entity_poly.pdbx_seq_one_letter_code
_entity_poly.pdbx_strand_id
1 'polypeptide(L)'
;MNTVEKGDAFEDRVHAIFTTLLNTGELGLDHNRTEVHKKKKYYSKSQEAYITFDLSLELYMPKAVEPSFIILIECKDYKTPIDVHKIRNFKGQIEEIGGHKGYFVTSSKFQQGAINLAETSGIALITMNINDDISWIARRTSPKKLSLSEEYDIPFLATIDNKVFTNIIDFLSYENFKVNYNYSVLKIGYLSELMIQEKVLESILGCSFSDRIKLAYFSKEALKPYLDRPEINSLGIFKLQSSEIIGILNEKYNINVVDKYSLSDNELGRLNISNRTIYLSQNLDQESPRWRFTLAHEFGHVVLHEELLKENNVYILSDEDNLDDPFLKYSKISIPASLKRMEIQANIFACNLLMPIVPLTVEFVKSKKNIGISQSYIRLDDQSVNIRNYNILINMISEQFGVSREAVRHKLYELKFIKDFSRTQLLRSSIDELKASL
;
A
#
# COMPACT_ATOMS: atom_id res chain seq x y z
N MET A 1 19.95 48.24 -30.58
CA MET A 1 19.58 47.33 -29.48
C MET A 1 20.87 46.86 -28.82
N ASN A 2 21.09 47.21 -27.56
CA ASN A 2 22.25 46.73 -26.80
C ASN A 2 22.05 45.23 -26.42
N THR A 3 23.09 44.58 -25.91
CA THR A 3 23.03 43.13 -25.58
C THR A 3 22.05 42.80 -24.46
N VAL A 4 21.80 43.73 -23.53
CA VAL A 4 20.86 43.57 -22.42
C VAL A 4 19.42 43.66 -22.94
N GLU A 5 19.10 44.68 -23.72
CA GLU A 5 17.79 44.85 -24.37
C GLU A 5 17.44 43.62 -25.21
N LYS A 6 18.42 43.08 -25.95
CA LYS A 6 18.24 41.89 -26.79
C LYS A 6 17.94 40.64 -25.95
N GLY A 7 18.60 40.51 -24.80
CA GLY A 7 18.31 39.46 -23.81
C GLY A 7 16.91 39.60 -23.22
N ASP A 8 16.56 40.80 -22.76
CA ASP A 8 15.25 41.11 -22.17
C ASP A 8 14.10 40.82 -23.15
N ALA A 9 14.27 41.18 -24.42
CA ALA A 9 13.29 40.87 -25.46
C ALA A 9 13.16 39.37 -25.75
N PHE A 10 14.24 38.59 -25.59
CA PHE A 10 14.18 37.14 -25.69
C PHE A 10 13.44 36.54 -24.48
N GLU A 11 13.76 36.99 -23.27
CA GLU A 11 13.08 36.59 -22.03
C GLU A 11 11.57 36.89 -22.06
N ASP A 12 11.18 38.05 -22.59
CA ASP A 12 9.77 38.44 -22.74
C ASP A 12 9.00 37.51 -23.68
N ARG A 13 9.64 37.07 -24.77
CA ARG A 13 9.05 36.07 -25.70
C ARG A 13 8.90 34.71 -25.03
N VAL A 14 9.93 34.27 -24.30
CA VAL A 14 9.84 33.02 -23.52
C VAL A 14 8.75 33.11 -22.44
N HIS A 15 8.63 34.24 -21.74
CA HIS A 15 7.56 34.46 -20.77
C HIS A 15 6.18 34.34 -21.42
N ALA A 16 5.96 34.97 -22.58
CA ALA A 16 4.70 34.89 -23.30
C ALA A 16 4.34 33.44 -23.69
N ILE A 17 5.32 32.67 -24.15
CA ILE A 17 5.13 31.25 -24.50
C ILE A 17 4.78 30.43 -23.26
N PHE A 18 5.55 30.53 -22.17
CA PHE A 18 5.27 29.76 -20.96
C PHE A 18 3.94 30.14 -20.31
N THR A 19 3.56 31.41 -20.37
CA THR A 19 2.23 31.88 -19.94
C THR A 19 1.14 31.25 -20.79
N THR A 20 1.32 31.19 -22.11
CA THR A 20 0.38 30.54 -23.03
C THR A 20 0.26 29.05 -22.74
N LEU A 21 1.40 28.34 -22.61
CA LEU A 21 1.42 26.90 -22.28
C LEU A 21 0.79 26.58 -20.93
N LEU A 22 0.92 27.46 -19.94
CA LEU A 22 0.25 27.34 -18.64
C LEU A 22 -1.26 27.49 -18.81
N ASN A 23 -1.71 28.54 -19.51
CA ASN A 23 -3.13 28.83 -19.71
C ASN A 23 -3.85 27.79 -20.57
N THR A 24 -3.16 27.19 -21.56
CA THR A 24 -3.73 26.09 -22.37
C THR A 24 -3.67 24.73 -21.68
N GLY A 25 -3.01 24.64 -20.52
CA GLY A 25 -2.80 23.39 -19.77
C GLY A 25 -1.74 22.47 -20.37
N GLU A 26 -1.09 22.86 -21.48
CA GLU A 26 -0.03 22.08 -22.14
C GLU A 26 1.22 21.90 -21.28
N LEU A 27 1.42 22.80 -20.29
CA LEU A 27 2.50 22.70 -19.32
C LEU A 27 2.22 21.66 -18.22
N GLY A 28 0.98 21.18 -18.08
CA GLY A 28 0.58 20.20 -17.06
C GLY A 28 0.51 20.77 -15.63
N LEU A 29 0.40 22.09 -15.50
CA LEU A 29 0.22 22.80 -14.23
C LEU A 29 -1.17 23.45 -14.18
N ASP A 30 -1.72 23.59 -12.97
CA ASP A 30 -2.97 24.32 -12.76
C ASP A 30 -2.73 25.83 -12.87
N HIS A 31 -3.27 26.44 -13.92
CA HIS A 31 -3.12 27.86 -14.19
C HIS A 31 -3.68 28.77 -13.09
N ASN A 32 -4.67 28.32 -12.30
CA ASN A 32 -5.27 29.14 -11.23
C ASN A 32 -4.40 29.20 -9.98
N ARG A 33 -3.42 28.31 -9.87
CA ARG A 33 -2.56 28.14 -8.69
C ARG A 33 -1.09 28.39 -8.99
N THR A 34 -0.76 28.74 -10.23
CA THR A 34 0.63 28.93 -10.67
C THR A 34 0.88 30.38 -11.02
N GLU A 35 1.83 31.00 -10.34
CA GLU A 35 2.29 32.35 -10.66
C GLU A 35 3.52 32.29 -11.57
N VAL A 36 3.57 33.14 -12.59
CA VAL A 36 4.73 33.28 -13.50
C VAL A 36 5.44 34.59 -13.17
N HIS A 37 6.72 34.52 -12.85
CA HIS A 37 7.53 35.68 -12.51
C HIS A 37 8.69 35.87 -13.48
N LYS A 38 9.06 37.14 -13.73
CA LYS A 38 10.26 37.52 -14.46
C LYS A 38 11.33 38.02 -13.50
N LYS A 39 12.59 37.63 -13.72
CA LYS A 39 13.76 38.10 -12.95
C LYS A 39 13.59 37.97 -11.44
N LYS A 40 12.92 36.91 -10.98
CA LYS A 40 12.70 36.66 -9.55
C LYS A 40 14.01 36.25 -8.88
N LYS A 41 14.22 36.79 -7.68
CA LYS A 41 15.41 36.55 -6.87
C LYS A 41 15.11 35.51 -5.80
N TYR A 42 15.98 34.52 -5.69
CA TYR A 42 15.93 33.49 -4.66
C TYR A 42 17.18 33.54 -3.82
N TYR A 43 17.02 33.47 -2.51
CA TYR A 43 18.15 33.53 -1.59
C TYR A 43 18.88 32.18 -1.56
N SER A 44 20.15 32.18 -1.94
CA SER A 44 21.05 31.04 -1.80
C SER A 44 21.68 31.08 -0.41
N LYS A 45 21.51 30.00 0.34
CA LYS A 45 22.10 29.87 1.68
C LYS A 45 23.61 29.64 1.63
N SER A 46 24.14 28.95 0.61
CA SER A 46 25.58 28.66 0.58
C SER A 46 26.42 29.83 0.09
N GLN A 47 25.85 30.71 -0.74
CA GLN A 47 26.54 31.90 -1.26
C GLN A 47 26.23 33.18 -0.47
N GLU A 48 25.30 33.10 0.49
CA GLU A 48 24.77 34.24 1.25
C GLU A 48 24.34 35.41 0.33
N ALA A 49 23.80 35.07 -0.84
CA ALA A 49 23.48 36.00 -1.91
C ALA A 49 22.21 35.58 -2.66
N TYR A 50 21.65 36.50 -3.45
CA TYR A 50 20.49 36.21 -4.27
C TYR A 50 20.88 35.74 -5.67
N ILE A 51 20.32 34.61 -6.09
CA ILE A 51 20.37 34.13 -7.47
C ILE A 51 19.13 34.66 -8.20
N THR A 52 19.34 35.31 -9.33
CA THR A 52 18.25 35.81 -10.18
C THR A 52 18.05 34.83 -11.33
N PHE A 53 16.82 34.36 -11.53
CA PHE A 53 16.45 33.55 -12.69
C PHE A 53 15.63 34.38 -13.67
N ASP A 54 15.84 34.12 -14.95
CA ASP A 54 15.18 34.87 -16.03
C ASP A 54 13.66 34.73 -15.91
N LEU A 55 13.17 33.50 -15.70
CA LEU A 55 11.77 33.25 -15.33
C LEU A 55 11.66 32.20 -14.22
N SER A 56 10.57 32.26 -13.47
CA SER A 56 10.15 31.20 -12.58
C SER A 56 8.65 30.99 -12.59
N LEU A 57 8.22 29.74 -12.41
CA LEU A 57 6.82 29.39 -12.19
C LEU A 57 6.68 28.77 -10.81
N GLU A 58 5.72 29.27 -10.05
CA GLU A 58 5.51 28.92 -8.66
C GLU A 58 4.09 28.43 -8.45
N LEU A 59 3.95 27.13 -8.18
CA LEU A 59 2.67 26.51 -7.87
C LEU A 59 2.42 26.53 -6.37
N TYR A 60 1.27 27.07 -5.96
CA TYR A 60 0.84 27.16 -4.58
C TYR A 60 -0.25 26.13 -4.28
N MET A 61 -0.07 25.36 -3.22
CA MET A 61 -1.18 24.57 -2.68
C MET A 61 -2.23 25.49 -2.04
N PRO A 62 -3.51 25.08 -1.98
CA PRO A 62 -4.55 25.88 -1.35
C PRO A 62 -4.14 26.34 0.06
N LYS A 63 -4.20 27.66 0.31
CA LYS A 63 -3.83 28.32 1.59
C LYS A 63 -2.34 28.31 1.95
N ALA A 64 -1.45 27.84 1.06
CA ALA A 64 -0.01 27.92 1.27
C ALA A 64 0.48 29.36 1.04
N VAL A 65 1.43 29.81 1.88
CA VAL A 65 2.11 31.11 1.74
C VAL A 65 3.40 30.97 0.92
N GLU A 66 3.98 29.77 0.87
CA GLU A 66 5.18 29.44 0.10
C GLU A 66 4.85 28.51 -1.07
N PRO A 67 5.59 28.61 -2.18
CA PRO A 67 5.37 27.76 -3.34
C PRO A 67 5.72 26.30 -3.02
N SER A 68 4.82 25.40 -3.36
CA SER A 68 4.98 23.96 -3.15
C SER A 68 5.73 23.26 -4.29
N PHE A 69 5.78 23.89 -5.46
CA PHE A 69 6.55 23.42 -6.61
C PHE A 69 7.10 24.61 -7.38
N ILE A 70 8.42 24.66 -7.54
CA ILE A 70 9.13 25.75 -8.21
C ILE A 70 9.77 25.24 -9.49
N ILE A 71 9.43 25.86 -10.60
CA ILE A 71 10.07 25.68 -11.89
C ILE A 71 10.94 26.89 -12.17
N LEU A 72 12.21 26.65 -12.50
CA LEU A 72 13.17 27.70 -12.82
C LEU A 72 13.49 27.62 -14.31
N ILE A 73 13.59 28.78 -14.97
CA ILE A 73 13.86 28.88 -16.39
C ILE A 73 15.03 29.81 -16.63
N GLU A 74 16.03 29.31 -17.34
CA GLU A 74 17.18 30.07 -17.81
C GLU A 74 17.05 30.30 -19.31
N CYS A 75 17.25 31.54 -19.73
CA CYS A 75 17.17 32.00 -21.11
C CYS A 75 18.56 32.44 -21.62
N LYS A 76 18.94 31.99 -22.81
CA LYS A 76 20.20 32.42 -23.45
C LYS A 76 20.02 32.67 -24.94
N ASP A 77 20.07 33.94 -25.34
CA ASP A 77 20.02 34.32 -26.75
C ASP A 77 21.41 34.41 -27.39
N TYR A 78 21.99 33.26 -27.73
CA TYR A 78 23.37 33.15 -28.20
C TYR A 78 23.46 32.78 -29.68
N LYS A 79 24.58 33.12 -30.33
CA LYS A 79 24.87 32.63 -31.69
C LYS A 79 25.56 31.26 -31.68
N THR A 80 26.36 31.01 -30.64
CA THR A 80 27.12 29.76 -30.50
C THR A 80 26.29 28.69 -29.76
N PRO A 81 26.53 27.41 -30.03
CA PRO A 81 25.89 26.34 -29.28
C PRO A 81 26.16 26.41 -27.78
N ILE A 82 25.17 26.02 -26.98
CA ILE A 82 25.27 25.93 -25.52
C ILE A 82 26.14 24.73 -25.13
N ASP A 83 27.19 25.00 -24.37
CA ASP A 83 28.11 24.00 -23.84
C ASP A 83 27.59 23.32 -22.56
N VAL A 84 28.27 22.25 -22.16
CA VAL A 84 27.93 21.46 -20.96
C VAL A 84 28.10 22.24 -19.65
N HIS A 85 29.00 23.22 -19.59
CA HIS A 85 29.26 23.98 -18.37
C HIS A 85 28.07 24.87 -18.01
N LYS A 86 27.39 25.47 -19.00
CA LYS A 86 26.18 26.26 -18.77
C LYS A 86 25.05 25.45 -18.15
N ILE A 87 24.81 24.25 -18.67
CA ILE A 87 23.79 23.34 -18.12
C ILE A 87 24.19 22.88 -16.70
N ARG A 88 25.48 22.57 -16.48
CA ARG A 88 25.97 22.20 -15.15
C ARG A 88 25.81 23.32 -14.12
N ASN A 89 26.09 24.56 -14.51
CA ASN A 89 25.90 25.72 -13.64
C ASN A 89 24.43 25.89 -13.28
N PHE A 90 23.55 25.85 -14.29
CA PHE A 90 22.10 25.97 -14.06
C PHE A 90 21.56 24.86 -13.17
N LYS A 91 22.01 23.61 -13.35
CA LYS A 91 21.70 22.49 -12.46
C LYS A 91 22.04 22.82 -11.00
N GLY A 92 23.26 23.29 -10.74
CA GLY A 92 23.70 23.64 -9.39
C GLY A 92 22.84 24.75 -8.77
N GLN A 93 22.46 25.75 -9.57
CA GLN A 93 21.56 26.82 -9.12
C GLN A 93 20.15 26.31 -8.78
N ILE A 94 19.62 25.36 -9.55
CA ILE A 94 18.32 24.71 -9.24
C ILE A 94 18.42 23.96 -7.92
N GLU A 95 19.44 23.12 -7.76
CA GLU A 95 19.65 22.30 -6.54
C GLU A 95 19.81 23.19 -5.30
N GLU A 96 20.54 24.29 -5.43
CA GLU A 96 20.79 25.22 -4.35
C GLU A 96 19.53 25.97 -3.87
N ILE A 97 18.64 26.32 -4.80
CA ILE A 97 17.38 26.99 -4.47
C ILE A 97 16.27 26.00 -4.05
N GLY A 98 16.47 24.70 -4.28
CA GLY A 98 15.39 23.71 -4.11
C GLY A 98 14.35 23.77 -5.22
N GLY A 99 14.77 24.17 -6.43
CA GLY A 99 13.93 24.12 -7.62
C GLY A 99 13.62 22.67 -8.02
N HIS A 100 12.39 22.41 -8.42
CA HIS A 100 11.90 21.06 -8.70
C HIS A 100 12.06 20.67 -10.17
N LYS A 101 12.05 21.67 -11.06
CA LYS A 101 12.19 21.49 -12.50
C LYS A 101 12.94 22.66 -13.12
N GLY A 102 13.83 22.36 -14.06
CA GLY A 102 14.53 23.35 -14.87
C GLY A 102 14.10 23.32 -16.34
N TYR A 103 13.89 24.48 -16.95
CA TYR A 103 13.89 24.65 -18.40
C TYR A 103 15.06 25.53 -18.83
N PHE A 104 15.80 25.10 -19.84
CA PHE A 104 16.86 25.89 -20.44
C PHE A 104 16.45 26.23 -21.87
N VAL A 105 16.25 27.52 -22.13
CA VAL A 105 15.72 28.03 -23.39
C VAL A 105 16.80 28.84 -24.11
N THR A 106 17.04 28.52 -25.38
CA THR A 106 18.06 29.22 -26.17
C THR A 106 17.58 29.48 -27.60
N SER A 107 18.16 30.49 -28.26
CA SER A 107 18.00 30.70 -29.71
C SER A 107 18.99 29.88 -30.55
N SER A 108 19.99 29.26 -29.92
CA SER A 108 21.01 28.42 -30.57
C SER A 108 20.78 26.92 -30.36
N LYS A 109 21.73 26.08 -30.80
CA LYS A 109 21.71 24.62 -30.59
C LYS A 109 22.39 24.25 -29.27
N PHE A 110 22.24 23.00 -28.83
CA PHE A 110 23.01 22.45 -27.70
C PHE A 110 24.12 21.53 -28.20
N GLN A 111 25.26 21.50 -27.51
CA GLN A 111 26.28 20.48 -27.71
C GLN A 111 25.80 19.12 -27.15
N GLN A 112 26.30 18.02 -27.70
CA GLN A 112 25.88 16.67 -27.28
C GLN A 112 26.08 16.43 -25.77
N GLY A 113 27.21 16.91 -25.21
CA GLY A 113 27.46 16.80 -23.76
C GLY A 113 26.46 17.58 -22.91
N ALA A 114 25.95 18.70 -23.41
CA ALA A 114 24.91 19.49 -22.73
C ALA A 114 23.55 18.77 -22.75
N ILE A 115 23.21 18.12 -23.88
CA ILE A 115 21.99 17.31 -24.01
C ILE A 115 22.03 16.14 -23.03
N ASN A 116 23.10 15.35 -23.05
CA ASN A 116 23.24 14.17 -22.18
C ASN A 116 23.17 14.55 -20.69
N LEU A 117 23.78 15.67 -20.29
CA LEU A 117 23.73 16.15 -18.91
C LEU A 117 22.31 16.62 -18.52
N ALA A 118 21.62 17.31 -19.42
CA ALA A 118 20.26 17.80 -19.17
C ALA A 118 19.27 16.64 -19.01
N GLU A 119 19.36 15.61 -19.87
CA GLU A 119 18.52 14.42 -19.81
C GLU A 119 18.68 13.67 -18.49
N THR A 120 19.93 13.40 -18.09
CA THR A 120 20.24 12.70 -16.83
C THR A 120 19.89 13.52 -15.60
N SER A 121 19.95 14.85 -15.69
CA SER A 121 19.64 15.76 -14.57
C SER A 121 18.17 16.24 -14.57
N GLY A 122 17.35 15.75 -15.50
CA GLY A 122 15.93 16.09 -15.58
C GLY A 122 15.62 17.53 -16.02
N ILE A 123 16.59 18.26 -16.59
CA ILE A 123 16.42 19.62 -17.13
C ILE A 123 15.89 19.53 -18.56
N ALA A 124 14.83 20.27 -18.85
CA ALA A 124 14.26 20.30 -20.20
C ALA A 124 14.98 21.34 -21.08
N LEU A 125 15.34 20.94 -22.30
CA LEU A 125 16.03 21.80 -23.25
C LEU A 125 15.08 22.24 -24.37
N ILE A 126 15.00 23.55 -24.59
CA ILE A 126 14.14 24.17 -25.60
C ILE A 126 15.00 25.07 -26.50
N THR A 127 14.81 24.94 -27.80
CA THR A 127 15.32 25.91 -28.78
C THR A 127 14.16 26.70 -29.36
N MET A 128 14.27 28.02 -29.38
CA MET A 128 13.25 28.92 -29.92
C MET A 128 13.79 29.63 -31.17
N ASN A 129 13.02 29.58 -32.25
CA ASN A 129 13.39 30.29 -33.48
C ASN A 129 12.94 31.77 -33.43
N ILE A 130 13.14 32.50 -34.53
CA ILE A 130 12.77 33.93 -34.60
C ILE A 130 11.26 34.18 -34.73
N ASN A 131 10.50 33.16 -35.11
CA ASN A 131 9.04 33.20 -35.24
C ASN A 131 8.34 32.68 -33.97
N ASP A 132 9.06 32.53 -32.87
CA ASP A 132 8.59 32.01 -31.59
C ASP A 132 8.13 30.53 -31.63
N ASP A 133 8.52 29.78 -32.67
CA ASP A 133 8.34 28.33 -32.69
C ASP A 133 9.36 27.68 -31.74
N ILE A 134 8.86 26.88 -30.81
CA ILE A 134 9.68 26.11 -29.88
C ILE A 134 9.90 24.68 -30.36
N SER A 135 11.15 24.24 -30.33
CA SER A 135 11.54 22.85 -30.52
C SER A 135 12.07 22.29 -29.22
N TRP A 136 11.46 21.19 -28.77
CA TRP A 136 11.84 20.49 -27.57
C TRP A 136 12.93 19.48 -27.88
N ILE A 137 14.14 19.68 -27.34
CA ILE A 137 15.28 18.79 -27.59
C ILE A 137 15.37 17.71 -26.51
N ALA A 138 15.25 18.11 -25.25
CA ALA A 138 15.11 17.18 -24.12
C ALA A 138 13.73 17.41 -23.50
N ARG A 139 12.69 16.84 -24.12
CA ARG A 139 11.33 16.94 -23.62
C ARG A 139 11.12 15.94 -22.49
N ARG A 140 11.46 16.29 -21.26
CA ARG A 140 10.72 15.74 -20.11
C ARG A 140 9.42 16.54 -19.94
N THR A 141 8.55 16.54 -20.96
CA THR A 141 7.14 16.44 -20.61
C THR A 141 7.02 15.07 -19.94
N SER A 142 6.30 14.98 -18.84
CA SER A 142 5.70 13.71 -18.49
C SER A 142 4.70 13.40 -19.61
N PRO A 143 5.13 12.69 -20.68
CA PRO A 143 4.58 11.39 -20.87
C PRO A 143 5.73 10.39 -21.04
N LYS A 144 6.52 10.17 -19.98
CA LYS A 144 6.33 8.81 -19.47
C LYS A 144 4.84 8.81 -19.20
N LYS A 145 4.05 8.10 -20.03
CA LYS A 145 2.83 7.49 -19.52
C LYS A 145 3.21 7.17 -18.09
N LEU A 146 2.54 7.74 -17.09
CA LEU A 146 2.58 7.09 -15.80
C LEU A 146 1.80 5.79 -16.01
N SER A 147 2.25 4.91 -16.91
CA SER A 147 2.43 3.53 -16.58
C SER A 147 3.31 3.63 -15.35
N LEU A 148 2.65 3.69 -14.20
CA LEU A 148 3.05 2.81 -13.13
C LEU A 148 3.12 1.44 -13.82
N SER A 149 4.29 1.15 -14.40
CA SER A 149 4.73 -0.20 -14.52
C SER A 149 4.61 -0.76 -13.12
N GLU A 150 4.26 -2.03 -13.06
CA GLU A 150 4.08 -2.86 -11.88
C GLU A 150 5.33 -2.94 -10.96
N GLU A 151 6.14 -1.89 -10.86
CA GLU A 151 7.16 -1.71 -9.85
C GLU A 151 6.46 -1.39 -8.52
N TYR A 152 6.00 -2.49 -7.94
CA TYR A 152 5.86 -2.67 -6.50
C TYR A 152 7.12 -2.19 -5.81
N ASP A 153 6.95 -1.53 -4.66
CA ASP A 153 7.99 -1.04 -3.75
C ASP A 153 8.40 0.44 -3.85
N ILE A 154 7.51 1.34 -4.29
CA ILE A 154 7.63 2.73 -3.84
C ILE A 154 6.93 2.83 -2.48
N PRO A 155 7.65 2.95 -1.35
CA PRO A 155 7.04 3.26 -0.07
C PRO A 155 6.37 4.63 -0.20
N PHE A 156 5.05 4.61 -0.27
CA PHE A 156 4.23 5.79 -0.33
C PHE A 156 3.49 5.87 0.98
N LEU A 157 3.67 6.95 1.73
CA LEU A 157 2.92 7.25 2.94
C LEU A 157 2.51 8.71 2.86
N ALA A 158 1.22 8.96 2.71
CA ALA A 158 0.67 10.31 2.74
C ALA A 158 -0.44 10.39 3.78
N THR A 159 -0.57 11.53 4.43
CA THR A 159 -1.66 11.78 5.38
C THR A 159 -2.39 13.04 4.99
N ILE A 160 -3.70 12.93 4.76
CA ILE A 160 -4.58 14.07 4.48
C ILE A 160 -5.92 13.85 5.18
N ASP A 161 -6.45 14.88 5.83
CA ASP A 161 -7.69 14.81 6.63
C ASP A 161 -7.73 13.65 7.65
N ASN A 162 -6.61 13.39 8.34
CA ASN A 162 -6.41 12.25 9.26
C ASN A 162 -6.52 10.85 8.62
N LYS A 163 -6.50 10.74 7.29
CA LYS A 163 -6.44 9.46 6.57
C LYS A 163 -5.04 9.19 6.09
N VAL A 164 -4.57 7.97 6.31
CA VAL A 164 -3.25 7.50 5.87
C VAL A 164 -3.39 6.74 4.55
N PHE A 165 -2.59 7.10 3.57
CA PHE A 165 -2.54 6.49 2.24
C PHE A 165 -1.20 5.79 2.07
N THR A 166 -1.23 4.49 1.83
CA THR A 166 -0.03 3.66 1.61
C THR A 166 0.24 3.36 0.13
N ASN A 167 -0.57 3.94 -0.76
CA ASN A 167 -0.53 3.75 -2.19
C ASN A 167 -0.78 5.10 -2.89
N ILE A 168 0.12 5.44 -3.82
CA ILE A 168 0.08 6.73 -4.52
C ILE A 168 -1.18 6.89 -5.37
N ILE A 169 -1.75 5.80 -5.91
CA ILE A 169 -2.99 5.83 -6.69
C ILE A 169 -4.20 6.11 -5.82
N ASP A 170 -4.25 5.54 -4.61
CA ASP A 170 -5.34 5.79 -3.67
C ASP A 170 -5.34 7.27 -3.25
N PHE A 171 -4.16 7.83 -2.99
CA PHE A 171 -3.98 9.25 -2.68
C PHE A 171 -4.39 10.15 -3.86
N LEU A 172 -3.88 9.87 -5.07
CA LEU A 172 -4.20 10.68 -6.25
C LEU A 172 -5.69 10.62 -6.60
N SER A 173 -6.34 9.48 -6.36
CA SER A 173 -7.79 9.34 -6.55
C SER A 173 -8.57 10.16 -5.51
N TYR A 174 -8.15 10.16 -4.24
CA TYR A 174 -8.76 10.96 -3.18
C TYR A 174 -8.69 12.46 -3.48
N GLU A 175 -7.57 12.91 -4.04
CA GLU A 175 -7.33 14.30 -4.44
C GLU A 175 -7.96 14.67 -5.81
N ASN A 176 -8.88 13.86 -6.34
CA ASN A 176 -9.59 14.09 -7.61
C ASN A 176 -8.69 14.22 -8.86
N PHE A 177 -7.47 13.67 -8.85
CA PHE A 177 -6.65 13.62 -10.06
C PHE A 177 -7.23 12.56 -11.02
N LYS A 178 -7.43 12.96 -12.28
CA LYS A 178 -7.82 12.02 -13.36
C LYS A 178 -6.61 11.15 -13.72
N VAL A 179 -6.56 9.93 -13.18
CA VAL A 179 -5.58 8.92 -13.56
C VAL A 179 -6.09 8.16 -14.78
N ASN A 180 -5.44 8.33 -15.93
CA ASN A 180 -5.75 7.59 -17.16
C ASN A 180 -5.12 6.19 -17.08
N TYR A 181 -5.95 5.17 -16.89
CA TYR A 181 -5.52 3.78 -16.86
C TYR A 181 -5.40 3.21 -18.28
N ASN A 182 -4.24 2.64 -18.60
CA ASN A 182 -4.18 1.58 -19.59
C ASN A 182 -4.25 0.27 -18.80
N TYR A 183 -5.37 -0.44 -18.91
CA TYR A 183 -5.75 -1.68 -18.20
C TYR A 183 -6.38 -1.51 -16.80
N SER A 184 -7.36 -2.37 -16.54
CA SER A 184 -8.21 -2.51 -15.36
C SER A 184 -7.40 -2.72 -14.08
N VAL A 185 -7.03 -1.63 -13.40
CA VAL A 185 -6.40 -1.71 -12.08
C VAL A 185 -7.49 -2.02 -11.06
N LEU A 186 -7.52 -3.26 -10.54
CA LEU A 186 -8.28 -3.64 -9.36
C LEU A 186 -7.94 -2.69 -8.20
N LYS A 187 -8.87 -1.79 -7.86
CA LYS A 187 -8.76 -0.90 -6.70
C LYS A 187 -9.20 -1.66 -5.46
N ILE A 188 -8.25 -2.28 -4.77
CA ILE A 188 -8.50 -2.90 -3.46
C ILE A 188 -8.28 -1.83 -2.38
N GLY A 189 -9.35 -1.32 -1.78
CA GLY A 189 -9.25 -0.32 -0.70
C GLY A 189 -8.54 -0.87 0.54
N TYR A 190 -8.02 0.01 1.41
CA TYR A 190 -7.51 -0.42 2.72
C TYR A 190 -8.67 -0.71 3.67
N LEU A 191 -8.67 -1.89 4.28
CA LEU A 191 -9.56 -2.26 5.37
C LEU A 191 -8.75 -2.36 6.66
N SER A 192 -9.19 -1.65 7.70
CA SER A 192 -8.63 -1.84 9.04
C SER A 192 -9.03 -3.21 9.59
N GLU A 193 -8.27 -3.74 10.54
CA GLU A 193 -8.60 -5.03 11.17
C GLU A 193 -9.98 -5.01 11.84
N LEU A 194 -10.38 -3.88 12.43
CA LEU A 194 -11.71 -3.70 13.02
C LEU A 194 -12.81 -3.82 11.97
N MET A 195 -12.62 -3.21 10.79
CA MET A 195 -13.58 -3.35 9.68
C MET A 195 -13.65 -4.80 9.17
N ILE A 196 -12.51 -5.51 9.13
CA ILE A 196 -12.51 -6.93 8.74
C ILE A 196 -13.25 -7.78 9.79
N GLN A 197 -13.08 -7.50 11.08
CA GLN A 197 -13.82 -8.18 12.15
C GLN A 197 -15.33 -7.93 12.05
N GLU A 198 -15.75 -6.69 11.75
CA GLU A 198 -17.14 -6.36 11.47
C GLU A 198 -17.66 -7.14 10.25
N LYS A 199 -16.87 -7.26 9.18
CA LYS A 199 -17.23 -8.08 8.00
C LYS A 199 -17.34 -9.56 8.32
N VAL A 200 -16.50 -10.11 9.19
CA VAL A 200 -16.64 -11.49 9.67
C VAL A 200 -17.98 -11.66 10.39
N LEU A 201 -18.31 -10.78 11.34
CA LEU A 201 -19.60 -10.83 12.05
C LEU A 201 -20.78 -10.70 11.07
N GLU A 202 -20.77 -9.68 10.21
CA GLU A 202 -21.78 -9.48 9.17
C GLU A 202 -21.94 -10.72 8.30
N SER A 203 -20.85 -11.42 7.98
CA SER A 203 -20.90 -12.59 7.12
C SER A 203 -21.64 -13.78 7.73
N ILE A 204 -21.58 -13.93 9.06
CA ILE A 204 -22.25 -15.03 9.76
C ILE A 204 -23.68 -14.67 10.22
N LEU A 205 -24.06 -13.40 10.29
CA LEU A 205 -25.41 -13.00 10.74
C LEU A 205 -26.51 -13.51 9.79
N GLY A 206 -27.61 -14.02 10.37
CA GLY A 206 -28.81 -14.42 9.63
C GLY A 206 -28.80 -15.86 9.08
N CYS A 207 -27.68 -16.58 9.20
CA CYS A 207 -27.60 -18.00 8.88
C CYS A 207 -28.19 -18.86 10.01
N SER A 208 -28.56 -20.11 9.70
CA SER A 208 -29.08 -21.08 10.68
C SER A 208 -28.10 -21.33 11.84
N PHE A 209 -26.80 -21.27 11.56
CA PHE A 209 -25.70 -21.46 12.53
C PHE A 209 -25.35 -20.18 13.33
N SER A 210 -25.96 -19.04 13.00
CA SER A 210 -25.49 -17.73 13.44
C SER A 210 -25.61 -17.52 14.95
N ASP A 211 -26.68 -17.98 15.61
CA ASP A 211 -26.90 -17.65 17.04
C ASP A 211 -25.86 -18.26 17.97
N ARG A 212 -25.42 -19.49 17.70
CA ARG A 212 -24.32 -20.13 18.45
C ARG A 212 -22.98 -19.46 18.16
N ILE A 213 -22.72 -19.16 16.89
CA ILE A 213 -21.42 -18.64 16.44
C ILE A 213 -21.25 -17.18 16.89
N LYS A 214 -22.30 -16.35 16.84
CA LYS A 214 -22.30 -14.91 17.20
C LYS A 214 -21.61 -14.61 18.53
N LEU A 215 -21.85 -15.43 19.55
CA LEU A 215 -21.29 -15.22 20.89
C LEU A 215 -19.75 -15.18 20.89
N ALA A 216 -19.10 -15.90 19.96
CA ALA A 216 -17.65 -15.90 19.84
C ALA A 216 -17.07 -14.57 19.30
N TYR A 217 -17.89 -13.74 18.66
CA TYR A 217 -17.48 -12.53 17.95
C TYR A 217 -18.01 -11.24 18.60
N PHE A 218 -18.79 -11.36 19.67
CA PHE A 218 -19.23 -10.20 20.43
C PHE A 218 -18.06 -9.52 21.13
N SER A 219 -18.14 -8.19 21.25
CA SER A 219 -17.21 -7.44 22.08
C SER A 219 -17.35 -7.84 23.54
N LYS A 220 -16.30 -7.57 24.33
CA LYS A 220 -16.32 -7.81 25.78
C LYS A 220 -17.49 -7.10 26.45
N GLU A 221 -17.83 -5.91 25.96
CA GLU A 221 -18.95 -5.09 26.44
C GLU A 221 -20.30 -5.72 26.08
N ALA A 222 -20.44 -6.23 24.85
CA ALA A 222 -21.66 -6.88 24.37
C ALA A 222 -21.93 -8.23 25.06
N LEU A 223 -20.91 -8.85 25.66
CA LEU A 223 -21.03 -10.09 26.41
C LEU A 223 -21.45 -9.91 27.88
N LYS A 224 -21.43 -8.68 28.43
CA LYS A 224 -21.84 -8.40 29.82
C LYS A 224 -23.20 -9.02 30.21
N PRO A 225 -24.27 -8.95 29.38
CA PRO A 225 -25.56 -9.55 29.70
C PRO A 225 -25.58 -11.08 29.72
N TYR A 226 -24.52 -11.71 29.22
CA TYR A 226 -24.41 -13.16 29.05
C TYR A 226 -23.42 -13.79 30.06
N LEU A 227 -22.71 -12.98 30.87
CA LEU A 227 -21.66 -13.44 31.82
C LEU A 227 -22.11 -14.57 32.75
N ASP A 228 -23.37 -14.56 33.19
CA ASP A 228 -23.90 -15.56 34.11
C ASP A 228 -24.59 -16.73 33.40
N ARG A 229 -24.57 -16.76 32.06
CA ARG A 229 -25.26 -17.79 31.28
C ARG A 229 -24.34 -18.93 30.87
N PRO A 230 -24.83 -20.19 30.84
CA PRO A 230 -24.02 -21.37 30.51
C PRO A 230 -23.40 -21.32 29.10
N GLU A 231 -23.97 -20.54 28.19
CA GLU A 231 -23.45 -20.32 26.84
C GLU A 231 -22.05 -19.67 26.85
N ILE A 232 -21.72 -18.82 27.83
CA ILE A 232 -20.37 -18.27 27.96
C ILE A 232 -19.34 -19.32 28.41
N ASN A 233 -19.74 -20.28 29.25
CA ASN A 233 -18.85 -21.39 29.61
C ASN A 233 -18.48 -22.25 28.38
N SER A 234 -19.33 -22.28 27.36
CA SER A 234 -19.07 -22.99 26.10
C SER A 234 -18.06 -22.29 25.19
N LEU A 235 -17.77 -21.00 25.39
CA LEU A 235 -16.76 -20.26 24.61
C LEU A 235 -15.34 -20.81 24.82
N GLY A 236 -15.07 -21.43 25.98
CA GLY A 236 -13.79 -22.10 26.26
C GLY A 236 -13.60 -23.43 25.52
N ILE A 237 -14.56 -23.86 24.70
CA ILE A 237 -14.48 -25.05 23.83
C ILE A 237 -14.88 -24.66 22.39
N PHE A 238 -14.77 -23.38 22.02
CA PHE A 238 -15.13 -22.94 20.68
C PHE A 238 -14.17 -23.53 19.64
N LYS A 239 -14.75 -24.21 18.64
CA LYS A 239 -14.09 -24.61 17.40
C LYS A 239 -15.12 -24.53 16.29
N LEU A 240 -14.96 -23.57 15.38
CA LEU A 240 -15.83 -23.44 14.22
C LEU A 240 -15.62 -24.63 13.28
N GLN A 241 -16.66 -25.43 13.06
CA GLN A 241 -16.58 -26.61 12.21
C GLN A 241 -16.59 -26.20 10.75
N SER A 242 -15.84 -26.95 9.93
CA SER A 242 -15.80 -26.76 8.48
C SER A 242 -17.17 -26.88 7.82
N SER A 243 -18.03 -27.78 8.33
CA SER A 243 -19.42 -27.92 7.88
C SER A 243 -20.27 -26.68 8.17
N GLU A 244 -20.00 -25.94 9.26
CA GLU A 244 -20.67 -24.67 9.57
C GLU A 244 -20.23 -23.59 8.58
N ILE A 245 -18.94 -23.53 8.22
CA ILE A 245 -18.42 -22.60 7.20
C ILE A 245 -19.04 -22.89 5.83
N ILE A 246 -19.05 -24.16 5.41
CA ILE A 246 -19.68 -24.60 4.15
C ILE A 246 -21.17 -24.28 4.16
N GLY A 247 -21.86 -24.52 5.28
CA GLY A 247 -23.27 -24.18 5.46
C GLY A 247 -23.55 -22.69 5.27
N ILE A 248 -22.73 -21.81 5.88
CA ILE A 248 -22.85 -20.36 5.72
C ILE A 248 -22.62 -19.93 4.26
N LEU A 249 -21.56 -20.45 3.63
CA LEU A 249 -21.25 -20.19 2.22
C LEU A 249 -22.41 -20.61 1.30
N ASN A 250 -23.02 -21.75 1.56
CA ASN A 250 -24.14 -22.24 0.76
C ASN A 250 -25.43 -21.45 1.01
N GLU A 251 -25.87 -21.33 2.28
CA GLU A 251 -27.16 -20.73 2.64
C GLU A 251 -27.23 -19.23 2.29
N LYS A 252 -26.17 -18.48 2.57
CA LYS A 252 -26.21 -17.01 2.49
C LYS A 252 -25.56 -16.47 1.24
N TYR A 253 -24.48 -17.09 0.81
CA TYR A 253 -23.75 -16.65 -0.36
C TYR A 253 -24.13 -17.45 -1.59
N ASN A 254 -24.77 -18.63 -1.50
CA ASN A 254 -24.96 -19.50 -2.65
C ASN A 254 -23.60 -19.82 -3.31
N ILE A 255 -22.61 -20.18 -2.49
CA ILE A 255 -21.31 -20.74 -2.89
C ILE A 255 -21.31 -22.24 -2.60
N ASN A 256 -20.90 -23.03 -3.58
CA ASN A 256 -20.63 -24.45 -3.42
C ASN A 256 -19.15 -24.65 -3.05
N VAL A 257 -18.86 -25.72 -2.31
CA VAL A 257 -17.48 -26.11 -1.98
C VAL A 257 -17.24 -27.51 -2.52
N VAL A 258 -16.19 -27.66 -3.31
CA VAL A 258 -15.75 -28.94 -3.88
C VAL A 258 -14.35 -29.21 -3.34
N ASP A 259 -14.21 -30.27 -2.56
CA ASP A 259 -12.93 -30.76 -2.07
C ASP A 259 -12.31 -31.77 -3.04
N LYS A 260 -11.03 -32.07 -2.82
CA LYS A 260 -10.27 -33.05 -3.60
C LYS A 260 -10.26 -32.76 -5.11
N TYR A 261 -10.20 -31.49 -5.45
CA TYR A 261 -10.07 -31.06 -6.83
C TYR A 261 -8.61 -31.10 -7.28
N SER A 262 -8.38 -31.50 -8.53
CA SER A 262 -7.04 -31.51 -9.12
C SER A 262 -6.68 -30.08 -9.55
N LEU A 263 -6.07 -29.32 -8.63
CA LEU A 263 -5.45 -28.03 -8.90
C LEU A 263 -3.98 -28.23 -9.34
N SER A 264 -3.32 -27.15 -9.78
CA SER A 264 -1.89 -27.19 -10.08
C SER A 264 -1.09 -27.45 -8.78
N ASP A 265 0.14 -27.96 -8.90
CA ASP A 265 0.92 -28.41 -7.73
C ASP A 265 1.06 -27.32 -6.65
N ASN A 266 1.07 -26.05 -7.04
CA ASN A 266 1.28 -24.91 -6.14
C ASN A 266 -0.03 -24.23 -5.68
N GLU A 267 -1.20 -24.76 -6.06
CA GLU A 267 -2.50 -24.17 -5.75
C GLU A 267 -3.25 -25.01 -4.71
N LEU A 268 -3.57 -24.39 -3.58
CA LEU A 268 -4.26 -25.07 -2.47
C LEU A 268 -5.78 -24.87 -2.52
N GLY A 269 -6.22 -23.73 -3.02
CA GLY A 269 -7.61 -23.32 -3.12
C GLY A 269 -7.83 -22.37 -4.29
N ARG A 270 -9.05 -22.38 -4.83
CA ARG A 270 -9.45 -21.51 -5.94
C ARG A 270 -10.93 -21.15 -5.83
N LEU A 271 -11.23 -19.86 -5.68
CA LEU A 271 -12.58 -19.33 -5.86
C LEU A 271 -12.88 -19.08 -7.35
N ASN A 272 -13.96 -19.69 -7.84
CA ASN A 272 -14.56 -19.38 -9.12
C ASN A 272 -15.91 -18.68 -8.91
N ILE A 273 -15.95 -17.40 -9.22
CA ILE A 273 -17.13 -16.55 -9.01
C ILE A 273 -18.22 -16.86 -10.03
N SER A 274 -17.84 -17.12 -11.28
CA SER A 274 -18.77 -17.35 -12.39
C SER A 274 -19.68 -18.54 -12.15
N ASN A 275 -19.13 -19.63 -11.58
CA ASN A 275 -19.90 -20.82 -11.24
C ASN A 275 -20.18 -20.95 -9.73
N ARG A 276 -19.91 -19.90 -8.95
CA ARG A 276 -20.13 -19.85 -7.50
C ARG A 276 -19.53 -21.05 -6.75
N THR A 277 -18.29 -21.41 -7.04
CA THR A 277 -17.66 -22.60 -6.45
C THR A 277 -16.27 -22.31 -5.91
N ILE A 278 -16.00 -22.74 -4.67
CA ILE A 278 -14.67 -22.84 -4.09
C ILE A 278 -14.15 -24.26 -4.32
N TYR A 279 -12.99 -24.37 -4.94
CA TYR A 279 -12.27 -25.63 -5.12
C TYR A 279 -11.14 -25.72 -4.09
N LEU A 280 -11.01 -26.86 -3.42
CA LEU A 280 -9.89 -27.16 -2.53
C LEU A 280 -9.07 -28.30 -3.11
N SER A 281 -7.75 -28.16 -3.05
CA SER A 281 -6.79 -29.10 -3.62
C SER A 281 -6.91 -30.50 -3.02
N GLN A 282 -6.72 -31.53 -3.85
CA GLN A 282 -6.59 -32.93 -3.43
C GLN A 282 -5.37 -33.21 -2.56
N ASN A 283 -4.36 -32.33 -2.59
CA ASN A 283 -3.16 -32.46 -1.78
C ASN A 283 -3.37 -32.00 -0.32
N LEU A 284 -4.54 -31.45 -0.01
CA LEU A 284 -4.90 -31.04 1.35
C LEU A 284 -5.65 -32.15 2.08
N ASP A 285 -5.08 -32.59 3.21
CA ASP A 285 -5.79 -33.47 4.13
C ASP A 285 -7.03 -32.78 4.68
N GLN A 286 -8.20 -33.40 4.48
CA GLN A 286 -9.47 -32.86 4.93
C GLN A 286 -9.47 -32.61 6.45
N GLU A 287 -10.06 -31.50 6.88
CA GLU A 287 -10.07 -31.02 8.28
C GLU A 287 -8.69 -30.67 8.87
N SER A 288 -7.60 -30.80 8.11
CA SER A 288 -6.29 -30.31 8.57
C SER A 288 -6.30 -28.79 8.78
N PRO A 289 -5.40 -28.26 9.63
CA PRO A 289 -5.28 -26.82 9.81
C PRO A 289 -5.11 -26.04 8.50
N ARG A 290 -4.35 -26.60 7.55
CA ARG A 290 -4.14 -26.00 6.22
C ARG A 290 -5.43 -25.97 5.41
N TRP A 291 -6.12 -27.12 5.33
CA TRP A 291 -7.40 -27.21 4.63
C TRP A 291 -8.43 -26.22 5.17
N ARG A 292 -8.52 -26.10 6.50
CA ARG A 292 -9.46 -25.18 7.17
C ARG A 292 -9.11 -23.72 6.92
N PHE A 293 -7.82 -23.39 6.95
CA PHE A 293 -7.35 -22.04 6.63
C PHE A 293 -7.64 -21.68 5.18
N THR A 294 -7.35 -22.57 4.23
CA THR A 294 -7.64 -22.33 2.81
C THR A 294 -9.13 -22.10 2.58
N LEU A 295 -10.02 -22.92 3.16
CA LEU A 295 -11.47 -22.69 3.08
C LEU A 295 -11.88 -21.32 3.64
N ALA A 296 -11.36 -20.95 4.82
CA ALA A 296 -11.66 -19.67 5.45
C ALA A 296 -11.11 -18.46 4.67
N HIS A 297 -9.95 -18.63 4.02
CA HIS A 297 -9.32 -17.63 3.16
C HIS A 297 -10.16 -17.37 1.90
N GLU A 298 -10.59 -18.42 1.21
CA GLU A 298 -11.49 -18.29 0.05
C GLU A 298 -12.84 -17.67 0.44
N PHE A 299 -13.35 -18.00 1.64
CA PHE A 299 -14.53 -17.32 2.19
C PHE A 299 -14.27 -15.82 2.42
N GLY A 300 -13.08 -15.44 2.87
CA GLY A 300 -12.67 -14.04 2.94
C GLY A 300 -12.74 -13.32 1.59
N HIS A 301 -12.33 -13.96 0.50
CA HIS A 301 -12.49 -13.39 -0.84
C HIS A 301 -13.95 -13.23 -1.26
N VAL A 302 -14.81 -14.20 -0.95
CA VAL A 302 -16.26 -14.08 -1.18
C VAL A 302 -16.83 -12.85 -0.46
N VAL A 303 -16.46 -12.65 0.81
CA VAL A 303 -17.04 -11.56 1.62
C VAL A 303 -16.46 -10.19 1.29
N LEU A 304 -15.15 -10.10 1.11
CA LEU A 304 -14.46 -8.81 1.00
C LEU A 304 -14.27 -8.36 -0.45
N HIS A 305 -14.22 -9.28 -1.40
CA HIS A 305 -13.68 -9.00 -2.73
C HIS A 305 -14.60 -9.43 -3.89
N GLU A 306 -15.71 -10.14 -3.64
CA GLU A 306 -16.59 -10.65 -4.69
C GLU A 306 -17.07 -9.57 -5.68
N GLU A 307 -17.50 -8.40 -5.18
CA GLU A 307 -17.96 -7.30 -6.03
C GLU A 307 -16.87 -6.82 -7.00
N LEU A 308 -15.63 -6.70 -6.51
CA LEU A 308 -14.48 -6.25 -7.29
C LEU A 308 -14.03 -7.28 -8.33
N LEU A 309 -14.17 -8.56 -8.00
CA LEU A 309 -13.73 -9.65 -8.85
C LEU A 309 -14.74 -9.98 -9.96
N LYS A 310 -16.04 -9.75 -9.73
CA LYS A 310 -17.09 -9.82 -10.78
C LYS A 310 -16.83 -8.84 -11.93
N GLU A 311 -16.31 -7.65 -11.61
CA GLU A 311 -16.07 -6.59 -12.59
C GLU A 311 -14.83 -6.86 -13.47
N ASN A 312 -13.90 -7.72 -13.02
CA ASN A 312 -12.57 -7.82 -13.63
C ASN A 312 -12.16 -9.23 -14.12
N ASN A 313 -13.04 -10.26 -14.03
CA ASN A 313 -12.74 -11.65 -14.46
C ASN A 313 -11.40 -12.19 -13.93
N VAL A 314 -11.08 -11.91 -12.67
CA VAL A 314 -9.79 -12.30 -12.06
C VAL A 314 -9.94 -13.62 -11.31
N TYR A 315 -9.01 -14.55 -11.58
CA TYR A 315 -8.83 -15.78 -10.83
C TYR A 315 -7.83 -15.52 -9.71
N ILE A 316 -8.19 -15.88 -8.47
CA ILE A 316 -7.30 -15.77 -7.32
C ILE A 316 -6.66 -17.15 -7.11
N LEU A 317 -5.34 -17.16 -7.01
CA LEU A 317 -4.54 -18.34 -6.73
C LEU A 317 -4.05 -18.23 -5.29
N SER A 318 -4.30 -19.23 -4.46
CA SER A 318 -3.67 -19.33 -3.14
C SER A 318 -2.32 -20.03 -3.29
N ASP A 319 -1.22 -19.26 -3.21
CA ASP A 319 0.16 -19.75 -3.33
C ASP A 319 0.58 -20.59 -2.10
N GLU A 320 1.37 -21.65 -2.34
CA GLU A 320 1.99 -22.49 -1.30
C GLU A 320 2.98 -21.76 -0.36
N ASP A 321 3.63 -20.68 -0.82
CA ASP A 321 4.86 -20.16 -0.21
C ASP A 321 4.69 -19.23 1.01
N ASN A 322 3.46 -18.89 1.44
CA ASN A 322 3.24 -17.89 2.51
C ASN A 322 2.39 -18.38 3.70
N LEU A 323 2.19 -19.68 3.89
CA LEU A 323 1.25 -20.20 4.92
C LEU A 323 1.87 -20.56 6.27
N ASP A 324 3.19 -20.70 6.37
CA ASP A 324 3.85 -20.94 7.68
C ASP A 324 3.93 -19.65 8.53
N ASP A 325 3.56 -18.50 7.98
CA ASP A 325 3.25 -17.28 8.72
C ASP A 325 2.12 -16.50 7.99
N PRO A 326 0.85 -16.60 8.44
CA PRO A 326 -0.28 -15.92 7.82
C PRO A 326 -0.20 -14.38 7.86
N PHE A 327 0.83 -13.82 8.51
CA PHE A 327 1.11 -12.39 8.66
C PHE A 327 2.42 -11.94 7.98
N LEU A 328 3.28 -12.85 7.50
CA LEU A 328 4.46 -12.49 6.70
C LEU A 328 4.07 -12.28 5.24
N LYS A 329 4.20 -11.01 4.81
CA LYS A 329 4.60 -10.67 3.45
C LYS A 329 5.94 -11.38 3.20
N TYR A 330 6.12 -12.05 2.06
CA TYR A 330 7.24 -11.88 1.11
C TYR A 330 7.18 -13.02 0.09
N SER A 331 6.21 -12.99 -0.85
CA SER A 331 6.48 -13.66 -2.12
C SER A 331 7.58 -12.87 -2.84
N LYS A 332 8.67 -13.56 -3.18
CA LYS A 332 9.75 -13.10 -4.06
C LYS A 332 9.32 -13.02 -5.53
N ILE A 333 8.04 -12.72 -5.78
CA ILE A 333 7.43 -12.70 -7.12
C ILE A 333 6.61 -11.41 -7.26
N SER A 334 6.70 -10.78 -8.42
CA SER A 334 6.15 -9.48 -8.80
C SER A 334 4.61 -9.45 -8.83
N ILE A 335 3.94 -9.53 -7.67
CA ILE A 335 2.48 -9.46 -7.56
C ILE A 335 2.01 -8.01 -7.31
N PRO A 336 0.97 -7.50 -8.03
CA PRO A 336 0.17 -6.33 -7.68
C PRO A 336 0.05 -5.99 -6.21
N ALA A 337 0.47 -4.80 -5.78
CA ALA A 337 0.26 -4.30 -4.42
C ALA A 337 -1.22 -4.36 -4.02
N SER A 338 -2.13 -4.17 -4.98
CA SER A 338 -3.57 -4.37 -4.80
C SER A 338 -3.93 -5.83 -4.57
N LEU A 339 -3.42 -6.78 -5.37
CA LEU A 339 -3.63 -8.21 -5.14
C LEU A 339 -2.97 -8.67 -3.82
N LYS A 340 -1.75 -8.25 -3.53
CA LYS A 340 -1.07 -8.49 -2.25
C LYS A 340 -1.88 -7.99 -1.07
N ARG A 341 -2.52 -6.81 -1.21
CA ARG A 341 -3.43 -6.27 -0.19
C ARG A 341 -4.68 -7.13 -0.04
N MET A 342 -5.25 -7.60 -1.14
CA MET A 342 -6.39 -8.51 -1.18
C MET A 342 -6.08 -9.82 -0.42
N GLU A 343 -4.93 -10.43 -0.70
CA GLU A 343 -4.46 -11.65 -0.01
C GLU A 343 -4.28 -11.41 1.49
N ILE A 344 -3.67 -10.29 1.88
CA ILE A 344 -3.51 -9.92 3.29
C ILE A 344 -4.88 -9.77 3.97
N GLN A 345 -5.85 -9.12 3.32
CA GLN A 345 -7.19 -8.94 3.86
C GLN A 345 -7.93 -10.27 4.03
N ALA A 346 -7.83 -11.18 3.07
CA ALA A 346 -8.40 -12.51 3.16
C ALA A 346 -7.74 -13.37 4.25
N ASN A 347 -6.42 -13.27 4.42
CA ASN A 347 -5.70 -13.93 5.52
C ASN A 347 -6.14 -13.42 6.90
N ILE A 348 -6.28 -12.11 7.06
CA ILE A 348 -6.78 -11.51 8.30
C ILE A 348 -8.22 -11.94 8.57
N PHE A 349 -9.06 -12.01 7.53
CA PHE A 349 -10.42 -12.53 7.63
C PHE A 349 -10.44 -13.98 8.11
N ALA A 350 -9.65 -14.86 7.47
CA ALA A 350 -9.54 -16.27 7.83
C ALA A 350 -9.08 -16.46 9.28
N CYS A 351 -8.09 -15.69 9.72
CA CYS A 351 -7.61 -15.73 11.10
C CYS A 351 -8.70 -15.33 12.10
N ASN A 352 -9.43 -14.23 11.83
CA ASN A 352 -10.49 -13.76 12.72
C ASN A 352 -11.70 -14.70 12.74
N LEU A 353 -12.00 -15.37 11.62
CA LEU A 353 -13.05 -16.39 11.52
C LEU A 353 -12.70 -17.69 12.25
N LEU A 354 -11.48 -18.20 12.09
CA LEU A 354 -11.10 -19.48 12.69
C LEU A 354 -10.73 -19.34 14.17
N MET A 355 -10.19 -18.19 14.58
CA MET A 355 -9.70 -17.95 15.93
C MET A 355 -10.14 -16.57 16.45
N PRO A 356 -11.41 -16.43 16.86
CA PRO A 356 -11.96 -15.16 17.33
C PRO A 356 -11.34 -14.72 18.67
N ILE A 357 -11.19 -13.41 18.87
CA ILE A 357 -10.43 -12.83 19.99
C ILE A 357 -10.97 -13.24 21.36
N VAL A 358 -12.29 -13.29 21.55
CA VAL A 358 -12.90 -13.59 22.86
C VAL A 358 -12.64 -15.05 23.26
N PRO A 359 -13.04 -16.07 22.48
CA PRO A 359 -12.69 -17.46 22.76
C PRO A 359 -11.18 -17.66 22.93
N LEU A 360 -10.35 -17.02 22.09
CA LEU A 360 -8.90 -17.12 22.18
C LEU A 360 -8.39 -16.61 23.54
N THR A 361 -8.93 -15.48 24.01
CA THR A 361 -8.57 -14.92 25.32
C THR A 361 -8.98 -15.85 26.45
N VAL A 362 -10.17 -16.45 26.37
CA VAL A 362 -10.66 -17.43 27.37
C VAL A 362 -9.76 -18.66 27.40
N GLU A 363 -9.47 -19.25 26.25
CA GLU A 363 -8.60 -20.42 26.17
C GLU A 363 -7.18 -20.08 26.64
N PHE A 364 -6.61 -18.94 26.24
CA PHE A 364 -5.29 -18.51 26.71
C PHE A 364 -5.19 -18.45 28.23
N VAL A 365 -6.19 -17.86 28.91
CA VAL A 365 -6.24 -17.79 30.37
C VAL A 365 -6.36 -19.19 30.99
N LYS A 366 -7.19 -20.07 30.41
CA LYS A 366 -7.39 -21.44 30.85
C LYS A 366 -6.12 -22.29 30.67
N SER A 367 -5.52 -22.31 29.48
CA SER A 367 -4.27 -23.03 29.21
C SER A 367 -3.14 -22.56 30.14
N LYS A 368 -3.01 -21.24 30.37
CA LYS A 368 -2.04 -20.72 31.35
C LYS A 368 -2.25 -21.25 32.76
N LYS A 369 -3.50 -21.26 33.23
CA LYS A 369 -3.84 -21.74 34.58
C LYS A 369 -3.47 -23.21 34.72
N ASN A 370 -3.70 -24.02 33.69
CA ASN A 370 -3.31 -25.43 33.65
C ASN A 370 -1.80 -25.63 33.71
N ILE A 371 -1.01 -24.72 33.12
CA ILE A 371 0.46 -24.76 33.15
C ILE A 371 1.03 -24.10 34.44
N GLY A 372 0.19 -23.46 35.25
CA GLY A 372 0.59 -22.85 36.53
C GLY A 372 1.21 -21.46 36.40
N ILE A 373 0.89 -20.70 35.35
CA ILE A 373 1.46 -19.37 35.08
C ILE A 373 0.51 -18.27 35.55
N SER A 374 0.98 -17.44 36.49
CA SER A 374 0.19 -16.36 37.09
C SER A 374 0.33 -15.01 36.37
N GLN A 375 1.48 -14.74 35.74
CA GLN A 375 1.73 -13.46 35.05
C GLN A 375 0.78 -13.30 33.88
N SER A 376 0.37 -12.06 33.54
CA SER A 376 -0.63 -11.80 32.49
C SER A 376 -0.23 -12.23 31.07
N TYR A 377 1.04 -12.56 30.85
CA TYR A 377 1.61 -12.96 29.57
C TYR A 377 2.46 -14.23 29.74
N ILE A 378 2.72 -14.94 28.64
CA ILE A 378 3.75 -15.98 28.55
C ILE A 378 5.10 -15.32 28.31
N ARG A 379 6.04 -15.57 29.23
CA ARG A 379 7.44 -15.21 29.05
C ARG A 379 8.10 -16.23 28.15
N LEU A 380 8.68 -15.79 27.04
CA LEU A 380 9.57 -16.60 26.21
C LEU A 380 10.99 -16.07 26.42
N ASP A 381 11.89 -16.91 26.91
CA ASP A 381 13.33 -16.62 27.01
C ASP A 381 14.12 -17.92 26.82
N ASP A 382 15.43 -17.87 26.97
CA ASP A 382 16.31 -19.02 26.72
C ASP A 382 16.20 -20.11 27.82
N GLN A 383 15.34 -19.95 28.82
CA GLN A 383 15.12 -20.97 29.84
C GLN A 383 14.23 -22.10 29.28
N SER A 384 14.70 -23.34 29.43
CA SER A 384 13.99 -24.54 28.93
C SER A 384 12.56 -24.67 29.44
N VAL A 385 12.29 -24.23 30.68
CA VAL A 385 10.95 -24.24 31.27
C VAL A 385 10.01 -23.27 30.54
N ASN A 386 10.48 -22.08 30.18
CA ASN A 386 9.69 -21.07 29.49
C ASN A 386 9.41 -21.49 28.03
N ILE A 387 10.40 -22.06 27.34
CA ILE A 387 10.23 -22.63 25.99
C ILE A 387 9.23 -23.80 26.02
N ARG A 388 9.34 -24.69 27.01
CA ARG A 388 8.41 -25.82 27.18
C ARG A 388 6.99 -25.33 27.43
N ASN A 389 6.81 -24.40 28.37
CA ASN A 389 5.50 -23.83 28.70
C ASN A 389 4.86 -23.13 27.49
N TYR A 390 5.67 -22.37 26.75
CA TYR A 390 5.27 -21.76 25.49
C TYR A 390 4.78 -22.81 24.49
N ASN A 391 5.57 -23.85 24.21
CA ASN A 391 5.19 -24.89 23.26
C ASN A 391 3.92 -25.65 23.67
N ILE A 392 3.77 -25.98 24.95
CA ILE A 392 2.56 -26.63 25.48
C ILE A 392 1.34 -25.73 25.25
N LEU A 393 1.43 -24.45 25.59
CA LEU A 393 0.32 -23.51 25.42
C LEU A 393 -0.06 -23.33 23.94
N ILE A 394 0.93 -23.18 23.05
CA ILE A 394 0.68 -23.07 21.61
C ILE A 394 -0.02 -24.32 21.08
N ASN A 395 0.41 -25.51 21.50
CA ASN A 395 -0.23 -26.77 21.07
C ASN A 395 -1.68 -26.86 21.57
N MET A 396 -1.95 -26.54 22.84
CA MET A 396 -3.31 -26.58 23.39
C MET A 396 -4.27 -25.66 22.63
N ILE A 397 -3.84 -24.43 22.33
CA ILE A 397 -4.66 -23.48 21.58
C ILE A 397 -4.80 -23.93 20.11
N SER A 398 -3.72 -24.41 19.49
CA SER A 398 -3.73 -24.92 18.12
C SER A 398 -4.73 -26.07 17.97
N GLU A 399 -4.75 -27.02 18.90
CA GLU A 399 -5.71 -28.12 18.92
C GLU A 399 -7.15 -27.64 19.15
N GLN A 400 -7.35 -26.72 20.11
CA GLN A 400 -8.67 -26.17 20.47
C GLN A 400 -9.35 -25.48 19.28
N PHE A 401 -8.61 -24.65 18.53
CA PHE A 401 -9.15 -23.96 17.36
C PHE A 401 -8.98 -24.77 16.06
N GLY A 402 -8.14 -25.81 16.08
CA GLY A 402 -7.68 -26.62 14.93
C GLY A 402 -6.98 -25.81 13.84
N VAL A 403 -6.17 -24.84 14.24
CA VAL A 403 -5.34 -23.99 13.36
C VAL A 403 -3.87 -24.33 13.54
N SER A 404 -2.99 -23.86 12.65
CA SER A 404 -1.55 -24.12 12.78
C SER A 404 -0.98 -23.46 14.05
N ARG A 405 0.08 -24.05 14.60
CA ARG A 405 0.84 -23.47 15.73
C ARG A 405 1.34 -22.06 15.42
N GLU A 406 1.63 -21.83 14.14
CA GLU A 406 2.16 -20.59 13.65
C GLU A 406 1.09 -19.51 13.67
N ALA A 407 -0.12 -19.80 13.17
CA ALA A 407 -1.27 -18.89 13.27
C ALA A 407 -1.57 -18.49 14.72
N VAL A 408 -1.51 -19.45 15.66
CA VAL A 408 -1.64 -19.17 17.11
C VAL A 408 -0.56 -18.23 17.59
N ARG A 409 0.70 -18.54 17.29
CA ARG A 409 1.86 -17.74 17.68
C ARG A 409 1.67 -16.29 17.26
N HIS A 410 1.33 -16.04 15.99
CA HIS A 410 1.15 -14.69 15.48
C HIS A 410 0.05 -13.92 16.20
N LYS A 411 -1.13 -14.53 16.37
CA LYS A 411 -2.24 -13.86 17.06
C LYS A 411 -1.93 -13.55 18.52
N LEU A 412 -1.23 -14.44 19.22
CA LEU A 412 -0.81 -14.19 20.61
C LEU A 412 0.25 -13.09 20.73
N TYR A 413 1.16 -12.97 19.75
CA TYR A 413 2.10 -11.84 19.68
C TYR A 413 1.38 -10.52 19.42
N GLU A 414 0.43 -10.51 18.48
CA GLU A 414 -0.40 -9.34 18.15
C GLU A 414 -1.15 -8.82 19.37
N LEU A 415 -1.77 -9.72 20.14
CA LEU A 415 -2.50 -9.42 21.38
C LEU A 415 -1.58 -9.14 22.59
N LYS A 416 -0.25 -9.18 22.41
CA LYS A 416 0.75 -9.00 23.48
C LYS A 416 0.62 -10.01 24.63
N PHE A 417 0.08 -11.20 24.34
CA PHE A 417 -0.02 -12.31 25.28
C PHE A 417 1.30 -13.07 25.44
N ILE A 418 2.24 -12.89 24.52
CA ILE A 418 3.62 -13.38 24.61
C ILE A 418 4.57 -12.18 24.76
N LYS A 419 5.56 -12.29 25.65
CA LYS A 419 6.69 -11.36 25.74
C LYS A 419 8.00 -12.14 25.58
N ASP A 420 8.72 -11.83 24.51
CA ASP A 420 10.00 -12.43 24.18
C ASP A 420 11.16 -11.64 24.83
N PHE A 421 12.04 -12.37 25.52
CA PHE A 421 13.26 -11.94 26.20
C PHE A 421 14.45 -12.88 25.88
N SER A 422 14.33 -13.71 24.84
CA SER A 422 15.43 -14.56 24.36
C SER A 422 16.63 -13.73 23.89
N ARG A 423 17.85 -14.26 24.03
CA ARG A 423 19.08 -13.58 23.57
C ARG A 423 19.13 -13.44 22.06
N THR A 424 18.41 -14.29 21.33
CA THR A 424 18.14 -14.16 19.89
C THR A 424 17.04 -13.13 19.64
N GLN A 425 17.32 -11.87 19.95
CA GLN A 425 16.44 -10.72 19.68
C GLN A 425 16.24 -10.43 18.17
N LEU A 426 16.78 -11.29 17.30
CA LEU A 426 16.82 -11.17 15.82
C LEU A 426 15.48 -11.35 15.11
N LEU A 427 14.41 -11.78 15.81
CA LEU A 427 13.06 -11.90 15.23
C LEU A 427 12.19 -10.66 15.47
N ARG A 428 12.67 -9.70 16.27
CA ARG A 428 11.91 -8.50 16.65
C ARG A 428 12.22 -7.28 15.79
N SER A 429 13.42 -7.19 15.20
CA SER A 429 13.71 -6.14 14.20
C SER A 429 12.66 -6.17 13.11
N SER A 430 12.33 -7.34 12.57
CA SER A 430 11.38 -7.42 11.45
C SER A 430 9.95 -6.97 11.78
N ILE A 431 9.39 -7.28 12.95
CA ILE A 431 7.97 -6.98 13.27
C ILE A 431 7.77 -5.56 13.81
N ASP A 432 8.69 -5.07 14.67
CA ASP A 432 8.61 -3.71 15.20
C ASP A 432 9.08 -2.67 14.14
N GLU A 433 10.02 -3.01 13.24
CA GLU A 433 10.34 -2.18 12.05
C GLU A 433 9.20 -2.20 11.00
N LEU A 434 8.47 -3.32 10.85
CA LEU A 434 7.27 -3.40 10.00
C LEU A 434 6.10 -2.54 10.53
N LYS A 435 5.96 -2.40 11.84
CA LYS A 435 4.96 -1.51 12.45
C LYS A 435 5.39 -0.04 12.43
N ALA A 436 6.69 0.24 12.42
CA ALA A 436 7.22 1.60 12.28
C ALA A 436 7.28 2.09 10.82
N SER A 437 7.13 1.18 9.85
CA SER A 437 7.10 1.47 8.40
C SER A 437 5.69 1.39 7.78
N LEU A 438 4.67 1.13 8.59
CA LEU A 438 3.25 1.36 8.30
C LEU A 438 2.80 2.66 8.97
#